data_AF-A0A225VTD9-F1
#
_entry.id   AF-A0A225VTD9-F1
#
_cell.length_a   1.000
_cell.length_b   1.000
_cell.length_c   1.000
_cell.angle_alpha   90.00
_cell.angle_beta   90.00
_cell.angle_gamma   90.00
#
_symmetry.space_group_name_H-M   'P 1'
#
loop_
_entity.id
_entity.type
_entity.pdbx_description
1 polymer ?
#
loop_
_entity_poly.entity_id
_entity_poly.type
_entity_poly.pdbx_seq_one_letter_code
_entity_poly.pdbx_strand_id
1 'polypeptide(L)'
;MKAFVIFGAVFVAFITAQAQDTTDSALQVQQTASSADQFSETTKAPVKYIDYSSLKKFTRPPILQSSSSGSQEQTIQVPIPTRADPRATKAPTPAPTLAPTPTPTPDPGPWTTITIDHDQVKPFVQPQPVTISEKAAIKFKPQLHITNGCHSYPAVDEAGQTSGGLKTKGAPSAGCKGSGWGSQVYGRSGWYQDVWAIMFCWYFPKDEPSSGIGHRHDWEHVIVWIDNPAVDSPKILAVTPSAHSGYHKYAPPNPATIDGNSTKVAYESKWPMDHALDSTTDGGDFQDLIMWDQLSENARRALNSVNFGSANTPMNDGNFQPKLGRAWPF
;
A
#
# COMPACT_ATOMS: atom_id res chain seq x y z
N MET A 1 17.24 3.38 -82.99
CA MET A 1 18.67 3.06 -83.19
C MET A 1 19.51 3.91 -82.25
N LYS A 2 20.51 3.26 -81.64
CA LYS A 2 21.66 3.78 -80.87
C LYS A 2 21.41 4.37 -79.47
N ALA A 3 21.79 3.54 -78.50
CA ALA A 3 22.11 3.85 -77.11
C ALA A 3 23.44 4.63 -76.99
N PHE A 4 23.61 5.35 -75.88
CA PHE A 4 24.88 5.44 -75.16
C PHE A 4 24.63 5.57 -73.65
N VAL A 5 25.39 4.78 -72.91
CA VAL A 5 25.48 4.65 -71.46
C VAL A 5 26.59 5.57 -70.96
N ILE A 6 26.40 6.28 -69.84
CA ILE A 6 27.51 6.79 -69.02
C ILE A 6 27.18 6.55 -67.54
N PHE A 7 28.10 5.85 -66.87
CA PHE A 7 28.17 5.57 -65.43
C PHE A 7 28.62 6.81 -64.64
N GLY A 8 28.11 6.99 -63.42
CA GLY A 8 28.61 7.96 -62.45
C GLY A 8 28.32 7.48 -61.02
N ALA A 9 29.38 7.27 -60.24
CA ALA A 9 29.42 6.48 -59.02
C ALA A 9 28.72 7.10 -57.79
N VAL A 10 28.22 6.20 -56.94
CA VAL A 10 27.70 6.43 -55.59
C VAL A 10 28.87 6.62 -54.62
N PHE A 11 28.81 7.66 -53.78
CA PHE A 11 29.64 7.76 -52.56
C PHE A 11 28.71 7.84 -51.34
N VAL A 12 28.73 6.77 -50.53
CA VAL A 12 28.13 6.68 -49.21
C VAL A 12 29.24 7.04 -48.20
N ALA A 13 29.01 8.08 -47.41
CA ALA A 13 29.91 8.42 -46.29
C ALA A 13 29.50 7.63 -45.04
N PHE A 14 30.36 6.71 -44.60
CA PHE A 14 30.32 6.12 -43.27
C PHE A 14 31.17 6.97 -42.33
N ILE A 15 30.59 7.47 -41.25
CA ILE A 15 31.32 8.06 -40.12
C ILE A 15 31.47 6.97 -39.06
N THR A 16 32.68 6.46 -38.89
CA THR A 16 33.10 5.68 -37.73
C THR A 16 33.97 6.57 -36.84
N ALA A 17 33.51 6.82 -35.62
CA ALA A 17 34.32 7.45 -34.58
C ALA A 17 35.19 6.37 -33.91
N GLN A 18 36.52 6.56 -33.95
CA GLN A 18 37.46 5.78 -33.14
C GLN A 18 37.81 6.57 -31.88
N ALA A 19 37.69 5.93 -30.72
CA ALA A 19 38.23 6.43 -29.46
C ALA A 19 39.63 5.84 -29.25
N GLN A 20 40.56 6.70 -28.85
CA GLN A 20 41.97 6.41 -28.61
C GLN A 20 42.19 5.62 -27.32
N ASP A 21 42.98 4.55 -27.41
CA ASP A 21 43.66 3.91 -26.28
C ASP A 21 44.93 4.70 -25.95
N THR A 22 45.11 5.02 -24.66
CA THR A 22 46.41 5.38 -24.08
C THR A 22 46.56 4.61 -22.77
N THR A 23 47.52 3.70 -22.74
CA THR A 23 48.00 2.97 -21.56
C THR A 23 49.31 3.59 -21.09
N ASP A 24 49.40 3.97 -19.81
CA ASP A 24 50.42 3.50 -18.85
C ASP A 24 50.41 4.36 -17.59
N SER A 25 50.26 3.73 -16.42
CA SER A 25 51.20 3.84 -15.29
C SER A 25 50.74 3.01 -14.10
N ALA A 26 51.66 2.19 -13.61
CA ALA A 26 51.56 1.26 -12.52
C ALA A 26 51.37 1.91 -11.14
N LEU A 27 50.77 1.17 -10.21
CA LEU A 27 51.14 1.18 -8.79
C LEU A 27 50.70 -0.14 -8.13
N GLN A 28 51.70 -0.89 -7.66
CA GLN A 28 51.57 -2.04 -6.77
C GLN A 28 51.11 -1.60 -5.39
N VAL A 29 50.24 -2.37 -4.72
CA VAL A 29 50.34 -2.63 -3.26
C VAL A 29 49.93 -4.08 -2.97
N GLN A 30 50.73 -4.69 -2.09
CA GLN A 30 50.80 -6.08 -1.68
C GLN A 30 49.59 -6.65 -0.91
N GLN A 31 49.49 -7.98 -0.97
CA GLN A 31 48.84 -8.86 0.00
C GLN A 31 49.41 -8.69 1.42
N THR A 32 48.54 -8.80 2.44
CA THR A 32 48.83 -9.57 3.65
C THR A 32 47.55 -10.23 4.17
N ALA A 33 47.66 -11.53 4.46
CA ALA A 33 46.74 -12.27 5.31
C ALA A 33 47.34 -12.34 6.72
N SER A 34 46.52 -12.33 7.78
CA SER A 34 46.85 -13.02 9.04
C SER A 34 45.62 -13.31 9.87
N SER A 35 45.61 -14.52 10.42
CA SER A 35 44.61 -15.20 11.21
C SER A 35 44.67 -14.85 12.71
N ALA A 36 43.52 -15.06 13.38
CA ALA A 36 43.30 -15.52 14.77
C ALA A 36 43.98 -14.80 15.97
N ASP A 37 43.19 -14.37 16.97
CA ASP A 37 43.08 -15.14 18.22
C ASP A 37 41.89 -14.72 19.11
N GLN A 38 41.47 -15.65 19.97
CA GLN A 38 40.30 -15.61 20.84
C GLN A 38 40.43 -14.71 22.09
N PHE A 39 39.31 -14.20 22.59
CA PHE A 39 39.00 -14.28 24.03
C PHE A 39 37.48 -14.33 24.27
N SER A 40 37.07 -15.23 25.15
CA SER A 40 35.70 -15.49 25.55
C SER A 40 35.22 -14.46 26.58
N GLU A 41 33.94 -14.06 26.53
CA GLU A 41 33.19 -13.90 27.78
C GLU A 41 31.70 -14.16 27.58
N THR A 42 31.18 -15.00 28.45
CA THR A 42 29.82 -15.54 28.46
C THR A 42 28.93 -14.59 29.25
N THR A 43 27.87 -14.06 28.64
CA THR A 43 26.75 -13.49 29.41
C THR A 43 25.41 -13.97 28.86
N LYS A 44 24.88 -15.04 29.47
CA LYS A 44 23.48 -15.45 29.32
C LYS A 44 22.60 -14.54 30.19
N ALA A 45 21.66 -13.83 29.58
CA ALA A 45 20.54 -13.21 30.27
C ALA A 45 19.32 -14.16 30.30
N PRO A 46 18.52 -14.18 31.38
CA PRO A 46 17.58 -15.26 31.65
C PRO A 46 16.25 -15.12 30.89
N VAL A 47 15.87 -16.20 30.22
CA VAL A 47 14.54 -16.43 29.68
C VAL A 47 13.59 -16.79 30.84
N LYS A 48 12.55 -15.98 31.08
CA LYS A 48 11.41 -16.37 31.92
C LYS A 48 10.31 -16.95 31.04
N TYR A 49 10.26 -18.28 30.91
CA TYR A 49 9.08 -18.97 30.41
C TYR A 49 8.04 -19.08 31.54
N ILE A 50 6.79 -18.76 31.23
CA ILE A 50 5.63 -19.06 32.07
C ILE A 50 5.19 -20.49 31.74
N ASP A 51 5.15 -21.36 32.75
CA ASP A 51 4.66 -22.73 32.67
C ASP A 51 3.14 -22.75 32.86
N TYR A 52 2.41 -23.29 31.86
CA TYR A 52 0.95 -23.42 31.85
C TYR A 52 0.48 -24.83 32.28
N SER A 53 1.34 -25.64 32.90
CA SER A 53 1.02 -27.02 33.32
C SER A 53 -0.05 -27.16 34.41
N SER A 54 -0.60 -26.05 34.95
CA SER A 54 -1.66 -26.06 35.97
C SER A 54 -3.10 -25.85 35.43
N LEU A 55 -3.30 -25.64 34.13
CA LEU A 55 -4.62 -25.38 33.52
C LEU A 55 -5.45 -26.63 33.15
N LYS A 56 -5.34 -27.72 33.90
CA LYS A 56 -6.26 -28.86 33.77
C LYS A 56 -6.67 -29.38 35.13
N LYS A 57 -7.78 -28.84 35.66
CA LYS A 57 -8.74 -29.53 36.55
C LYS A 57 -9.87 -28.56 36.93
N PHE A 58 -10.81 -28.36 36.02
CA PHE A 58 -12.19 -28.08 36.43
C PHE A 58 -13.12 -28.98 35.61
N THR A 59 -13.63 -29.98 36.32
CA THR A 59 -14.49 -31.05 35.83
C THR A 59 -15.94 -30.70 36.20
N ARG A 60 -16.83 -30.74 35.20
CA ARG A 60 -18.31 -30.89 35.21
C ARG A 60 -19.20 -30.01 36.13
N PRO A 61 -20.37 -29.56 35.62
CA PRO A 61 -21.41 -28.91 36.43
C PRO A 61 -22.21 -29.93 37.27
N PRO A 62 -22.75 -29.54 38.45
CA PRO A 62 -23.60 -30.43 39.24
C PRO A 62 -25.05 -30.46 38.75
N ILE A 63 -25.62 -31.66 38.85
CA ILE A 63 -27.03 -32.03 38.64
C ILE A 63 -27.86 -31.47 39.80
N LEU A 64 -29.00 -30.84 39.49
CA LEU A 64 -30.04 -30.48 40.46
C LEU A 64 -30.77 -31.75 40.93
N GLN A 65 -30.64 -32.07 42.21
CA GLN A 65 -31.59 -32.93 42.92
C GLN A 65 -32.33 -32.08 43.96
N SER A 66 -33.64 -32.00 43.77
CA SER A 66 -34.59 -31.46 44.73
C SER A 66 -34.89 -32.50 45.82
N SER A 67 -34.68 -32.14 47.08
CA SER A 67 -35.37 -32.78 48.20
C SER A 67 -35.76 -31.72 49.24
N SER A 68 -37.02 -31.82 49.64
CA SER A 68 -37.76 -30.97 50.56
C SER A 68 -37.58 -31.40 52.03
N SER A 69 -38.00 -30.52 52.95
CA SER A 69 -38.03 -30.61 54.43
C SER A 69 -36.76 -30.09 55.10
N GLY A 70 -36.78 -29.35 56.21
CA GLY A 70 -37.84 -28.80 57.05
C GLY A 70 -37.13 -27.94 58.11
N SER A 71 -37.77 -26.84 58.48
CA SER A 71 -37.35 -25.82 59.46
C SER A 71 -36.70 -26.35 60.75
N GLN A 72 -35.60 -25.73 61.20
CA GLN A 72 -35.44 -25.20 62.56
C GLN A 72 -34.38 -24.08 62.59
N GLU A 73 -34.77 -22.97 63.21
CA GLU A 73 -34.03 -21.72 63.34
C GLU A 73 -33.29 -21.74 64.69
N GLN A 74 -31.95 -21.72 64.68
CA GLN A 74 -31.13 -21.48 65.87
C GLN A 74 -30.24 -20.27 65.61
N THR A 75 -30.58 -19.16 66.26
CA THR A 75 -29.81 -17.93 66.34
C THR A 75 -28.47 -18.15 67.04
N ILE A 76 -27.37 -18.07 66.28
CA ILE A 76 -26.02 -17.90 66.80
C ILE A 76 -25.66 -16.41 66.70
N GLN A 77 -25.53 -15.73 67.84
CA GLN A 77 -24.98 -14.37 67.88
C GLN A 77 -23.46 -14.43 67.73
N VAL A 78 -22.95 -13.94 66.60
CA VAL A 78 -21.51 -13.72 66.36
C VAL A 78 -21.20 -12.23 66.62
N PRO A 79 -20.15 -11.87 67.37
CA PRO A 79 -19.80 -10.46 67.62
C PRO A 79 -19.35 -9.78 66.31
N ILE A 80 -19.94 -8.63 66.02
CA ILE A 80 -19.58 -7.77 64.88
C ILE A 80 -18.20 -7.15 65.14
N PRO A 81 -17.18 -7.34 64.29
CA PRO A 81 -16.00 -6.51 64.31
C PRO A 81 -16.35 -5.15 63.67
N THR A 82 -16.22 -4.07 64.43
CA THR A 82 -16.30 -2.70 63.91
C THR A 82 -15.23 -2.47 62.85
N ARG A 83 -15.63 -2.52 61.58
CA ARG A 83 -14.82 -2.10 60.44
C ARG A 83 -14.76 -0.57 60.43
N ALA A 84 -13.55 -0.02 60.38
CA ALA A 84 -13.33 1.41 60.21
C ALA A 84 -13.89 1.90 58.86
N ASP A 85 -14.44 3.11 58.91
CA ASP A 85 -15.11 3.91 57.87
C ASP A 85 -14.38 3.92 56.51
N PRO A 86 -15.07 3.84 55.35
CA PRO A 86 -14.42 3.83 54.05
C PRO A 86 -13.88 5.23 53.69
N ARG A 87 -12.63 5.22 53.25
CA ARG A 87 -11.97 6.26 52.44
C ARG A 87 -12.95 6.97 51.50
N ALA A 88 -13.00 8.30 51.60
CA ALA A 88 -13.72 9.18 50.70
C ALA A 88 -13.48 8.80 49.22
N THR A 89 -14.57 8.48 48.52
CA THR A 89 -14.57 8.21 47.08
C THR A 89 -14.47 9.55 46.36
N LYS A 90 -13.45 9.73 45.50
CA LYS A 90 -13.38 10.92 44.64
C LYS A 90 -14.60 10.97 43.73
N ALA A 91 -15.15 12.17 43.53
CA ALA A 91 -16.26 12.41 42.61
C ALA A 91 -15.94 11.87 41.19
N PRO A 92 -16.93 11.32 40.47
CA PRO A 92 -16.74 10.82 39.12
C PRO A 92 -16.29 11.94 38.18
N THR A 93 -15.29 11.65 37.35
CA THR A 93 -14.83 12.51 36.26
C THR A 93 -16.02 12.81 35.32
N PRO A 94 -16.25 14.08 34.92
CA PRO A 94 -17.31 14.41 33.96
C PRO A 94 -17.13 13.61 32.67
N ALA A 95 -18.23 13.12 32.11
CA ALA A 95 -18.23 12.50 30.79
C ALA A 95 -17.60 13.46 29.76
N PRO A 96 -16.76 12.96 28.83
CA PRO A 96 -16.20 13.80 27.78
C PRO A 96 -17.34 14.47 27.01
N THR A 97 -17.29 15.80 26.93
CA THR A 97 -18.21 16.57 26.10
C THR A 97 -17.99 16.13 24.66
N LEU A 98 -19.03 15.55 24.04
CA LEU A 98 -19.00 15.17 22.63
C LEU A 98 -18.64 16.42 21.81
N ALA A 99 -17.63 16.30 20.95
CA ALA A 99 -17.29 17.36 20.02
C ALA A 99 -18.56 17.73 19.21
N PRO A 100 -18.82 19.02 18.97
CA PRO A 100 -19.96 19.44 18.16
C PRO A 100 -19.90 18.74 16.81
N THR A 101 -20.99 18.11 16.41
CA THR A 101 -21.14 17.53 15.08
C THR A 101 -20.89 18.65 14.05
N PRO A 102 -19.92 18.49 13.13
CA PRO A 102 -19.68 19.51 12.11
C PRO A 102 -20.98 19.74 11.34
N THR A 103 -21.30 21.01 11.08
CA THR A 103 -22.45 21.40 10.26
C THR A 103 -22.37 20.65 8.92
N PRO A 104 -23.47 20.03 8.43
CA PRO A 104 -23.45 19.36 7.14
C PRO A 104 -23.00 20.36 6.06
N THR A 105 -21.94 20.01 5.33
CA THR A 105 -21.50 20.77 4.16
C THR A 105 -22.68 20.85 3.19
N PRO A 106 -23.03 22.04 2.68
CA PRO A 106 -24.07 22.17 1.66
C PRO A 106 -23.75 21.27 0.47
N ASP A 107 -24.76 20.60 -0.09
CA ASP A 107 -24.59 19.80 -1.31
C ASP A 107 -23.90 20.68 -2.37
N PRO A 108 -22.71 20.29 -2.87
CA PRO A 108 -21.96 21.08 -3.83
C PRO A 108 -22.65 21.16 -5.21
N GLY A 109 -23.86 20.62 -5.36
CA GLY A 109 -24.66 20.67 -6.57
C GLY A 109 -24.25 19.60 -7.57
N PRO A 110 -24.76 19.62 -8.81
CA PRO A 110 -24.43 18.61 -9.81
C PRO A 110 -22.92 18.60 -10.13
N TRP A 111 -22.33 17.41 -10.23
CA TRP A 111 -20.92 17.26 -10.61
C TRP A 111 -20.73 17.60 -12.09
N THR A 112 -19.70 18.39 -12.40
CA THR A 112 -19.26 18.64 -13.78
C THR A 112 -17.82 18.19 -13.93
N THR A 113 -17.59 17.25 -14.84
CA THR A 113 -16.24 16.75 -15.11
C THR A 113 -15.43 17.81 -15.85
N ILE A 114 -14.27 18.18 -15.28
CA ILE A 114 -13.25 18.99 -15.93
C ILE A 114 -12.05 18.09 -16.18
N THR A 115 -11.68 17.95 -17.46
CA THR A 115 -10.51 17.19 -17.88
C THR A 115 -9.40 18.14 -18.29
N ILE A 116 -8.20 17.91 -17.78
CA ILE A 116 -6.99 18.68 -18.09
C ILE A 116 -5.89 17.78 -18.65
N ASP A 117 -4.85 18.38 -19.23
CA ASP A 117 -3.71 17.62 -19.74
C ASP A 117 -3.05 16.80 -18.63
N HIS A 118 -2.53 15.61 -18.97
CA HIS A 118 -2.08 14.62 -17.97
C HIS A 118 -0.89 15.11 -17.14
N ASP A 119 -0.13 16.07 -17.65
CA ASP A 119 1.03 16.69 -17.00
C ASP A 119 0.70 18.03 -16.30
N GLN A 120 -0.56 18.44 -16.28
CA GLN A 120 -1.02 19.64 -15.56
C GLN A 120 -1.74 19.34 -14.25
N VAL A 121 -2.08 18.06 -14.01
CA VAL A 121 -2.68 17.65 -12.73
C VAL A 121 -1.62 17.79 -11.63
N LYS A 122 -1.95 18.55 -10.60
CA LYS A 122 -1.08 18.73 -9.42
C LYS A 122 -1.36 17.64 -8.40
N PRO A 123 -0.35 16.95 -7.87
CA PRO A 123 -0.54 15.97 -6.81
C PRO A 123 -0.90 16.66 -5.50
N PHE A 124 -1.56 15.90 -4.62
CA PHE A 124 -1.70 16.21 -3.22
C PHE A 124 -0.37 15.96 -2.52
N VAL A 125 0.06 16.93 -1.71
CA VAL A 125 1.17 16.76 -0.77
C VAL A 125 0.77 15.71 0.26
N GLN A 126 1.67 14.78 0.59
CA GLN A 126 1.44 13.79 1.62
C GLN A 126 1.22 14.45 3.00
N PRO A 127 0.02 14.37 3.60
CA PRO A 127 -0.23 14.96 4.90
C PRO A 127 0.52 14.22 6.03
N GLN A 128 0.71 14.89 7.16
CA GLN A 128 1.18 14.20 8.37
C GLN A 128 0.08 13.27 8.91
N PRO A 129 0.38 11.99 9.19
CA PRO A 129 -0.65 11.03 9.59
C PRO A 129 -1.09 11.24 11.04
N VAL A 130 -2.40 11.32 11.28
CA VAL A 130 -2.98 11.57 12.61
C VAL A 130 -3.62 10.30 13.18
N THR A 131 -4.50 9.68 12.40
CA THR A 131 -5.30 8.51 12.79
C THR A 131 -4.49 7.21 12.70
N ILE A 132 -5.04 6.14 13.27
CA ILE A 132 -4.44 4.79 13.22
C ILE A 132 -4.32 4.31 11.77
N SER A 133 -5.35 4.52 10.95
CA SER A 133 -5.38 4.08 9.55
C SER A 133 -4.35 4.83 8.69
N GLU A 134 -4.20 6.14 8.89
CA GLU A 134 -3.21 6.96 8.18
C GLU A 134 -1.78 6.57 8.56
N LYS A 135 -1.52 6.38 9.86
CA LYS A 135 -0.20 5.94 10.35
C LYS A 135 0.17 4.56 9.81
N ALA A 136 -0.78 3.64 9.79
CA ALA A 136 -0.59 2.32 9.19
C ALA A 136 -0.30 2.43 7.69
N ALA A 137 -1.05 3.25 6.94
CA ALA A 137 -0.85 3.41 5.51
C ALA A 137 0.53 4.01 5.16
N ILE A 138 1.02 4.97 5.95
CA ILE A 138 2.40 5.49 5.80
C ILE A 138 3.44 4.41 6.13
N LYS A 139 3.24 3.65 7.21
CA LYS A 139 4.15 2.59 7.65
C LYS A 139 4.29 1.46 6.62
N PHE A 140 3.19 1.09 5.97
CA PHE A 140 3.12 -0.02 4.99
C PHE A 140 3.10 0.45 3.54
N LYS A 141 3.50 1.70 3.29
CA LYS A 141 3.52 2.27 1.93
C LYS A 141 4.40 1.40 1.02
N PRO A 142 3.93 0.96 -0.15
CA PRO A 142 4.69 0.12 -1.06
C PRO A 142 5.76 0.90 -1.82
N GLN A 143 6.79 0.19 -2.27
CA GLN A 143 7.70 0.65 -3.31
C GLN A 143 7.14 0.23 -4.67
N LEU A 144 7.17 1.14 -5.64
CA LEU A 144 6.79 0.85 -7.03
C LEU A 144 8.03 0.85 -7.92
N HIS A 145 8.34 -0.30 -8.49
CA HIS A 145 9.36 -0.47 -9.51
C HIS A 145 8.71 -0.39 -10.90
N ILE A 146 9.11 0.58 -11.72
CA ILE A 146 8.64 0.68 -13.11
C ILE A 146 9.58 -0.12 -14.01
N THR A 147 9.19 -1.33 -14.40
CA THR A 147 9.98 -2.17 -15.32
C THR A 147 9.95 -1.61 -16.73
N ASN A 148 8.76 -1.24 -17.20
CA ASN A 148 8.51 -0.61 -18.49
C ASN A 148 7.21 0.21 -18.46
N GLY A 149 6.87 0.86 -19.56
CA GLY A 149 5.66 1.68 -19.66
C GLY A 149 5.78 3.06 -19.01
N CYS A 150 4.65 3.58 -18.55
CA CYS A 150 4.56 4.88 -17.91
C CYS A 150 5.01 4.85 -16.45
N HIS A 151 5.50 5.98 -15.96
CA HIS A 151 5.58 6.23 -14.52
C HIS A 151 4.19 6.63 -14.00
N SER A 152 3.97 6.58 -12.69
CA SER A 152 2.71 7.00 -12.07
C SER A 152 2.53 8.51 -12.08
N TYR A 153 1.29 8.97 -12.28
CA TYR A 153 0.89 10.38 -12.35
C TYR A 153 -0.27 10.65 -11.36
N PRO A 154 -0.47 11.91 -10.94
CA PRO A 154 -1.72 12.30 -10.31
C PRO A 154 -2.88 12.20 -11.32
N ALA A 155 -3.94 11.49 -10.92
CA ALA A 155 -5.17 11.31 -11.70
C ALA A 155 -6.16 12.46 -11.50
N VAL A 156 -6.12 13.11 -10.34
CA VAL A 156 -7.04 14.17 -9.93
C VAL A 156 -6.31 15.19 -9.06
N ASP A 157 -6.67 16.46 -9.17
CA ASP A 157 -6.17 17.53 -8.30
C ASP A 157 -7.16 17.91 -7.19
N GLU A 158 -6.79 18.88 -6.34
CA GLU A 158 -7.64 19.36 -5.23
C GLU A 158 -8.98 19.95 -5.70
N ALA A 159 -9.03 20.55 -6.88
CA ALA A 159 -10.25 21.09 -7.47
C ALA A 159 -11.16 20.01 -8.09
N GLY A 160 -10.69 18.76 -8.16
CA GLY A 160 -11.38 17.65 -8.80
C GLY A 160 -11.22 17.61 -10.33
N GLN A 161 -10.25 18.35 -10.88
CA GLN A 161 -9.89 18.26 -12.29
C GLN A 161 -9.14 16.95 -12.53
N THR A 162 -9.56 16.18 -13.52
CA THR A 162 -8.99 14.84 -13.78
C THR A 162 -8.07 14.82 -14.99
N SER A 163 -7.06 13.96 -14.93
CA SER A 163 -6.13 13.70 -16.01
C SER A 163 -6.84 13.22 -17.27
N GLY A 164 -6.57 13.87 -18.40
CA GLY A 164 -7.02 13.43 -19.71
C GLY A 164 -6.26 12.21 -20.25
N GLY A 165 -5.19 11.77 -19.57
CA GLY A 165 -4.35 10.66 -20.01
C GLY A 165 -3.63 10.91 -21.33
N LEU A 166 -3.07 9.86 -21.91
CA LEU A 166 -2.36 9.89 -23.19
C LEU A 166 -3.00 8.96 -24.23
N LYS A 167 -2.86 9.32 -25.50
CA LYS A 167 -3.19 8.39 -26.60
C LYS A 167 -2.15 7.25 -26.61
N THR A 168 -2.58 6.06 -26.99
CA THR A 168 -1.72 4.93 -27.32
C THR A 168 -1.01 5.19 -28.65
N LYS A 169 0.02 6.03 -28.60
CA LYS A 169 0.83 6.37 -29.75
C LYS A 169 2.29 6.57 -29.31
N GLY A 170 3.18 6.08 -30.14
CA GLY A 170 4.62 6.18 -29.93
C GLY A 170 5.13 5.03 -29.08
N ALA A 171 6.27 5.22 -28.43
CA ALA A 171 6.79 4.21 -27.52
C ALA A 171 5.87 4.06 -26.28
N PRO A 172 5.83 2.87 -25.64
CA PRO A 172 5.11 2.60 -24.40
C PRO A 172 5.25 3.70 -23.33
N SER A 173 6.45 4.24 -23.16
CA SER A 173 6.76 5.30 -22.16
C SER A 173 6.76 6.72 -22.71
N ALA A 174 6.45 6.93 -24.00
CA ALA A 174 6.52 8.24 -24.63
C ALA A 174 5.50 9.21 -24.02
N GLY A 175 5.99 10.35 -23.53
CA GLY A 175 5.18 11.40 -22.90
C GLY A 175 4.78 11.12 -21.45
N CYS A 176 5.19 9.99 -20.86
CA CYS A 176 4.78 9.61 -19.51
C CYS A 176 5.93 9.12 -18.60
N LYS A 177 7.15 9.65 -18.75
CA LYS A 177 8.30 9.29 -17.89
C LYS A 177 8.40 10.05 -16.56
N GLY A 178 7.54 11.04 -16.36
CA GLY A 178 7.36 11.75 -15.09
C GLY A 178 6.69 13.09 -15.30
N SER A 179 5.78 13.48 -14.40
CA SER A 179 5.16 14.80 -14.43
C SER A 179 6.12 15.85 -13.90
N GLY A 180 6.04 17.07 -14.43
CA GLY A 180 6.74 18.23 -13.85
C GLY A 180 6.26 18.57 -12.42
N TRP A 181 5.10 18.07 -12.02
CA TRP A 181 4.56 18.22 -10.67
C TRP A 181 4.89 17.07 -9.71
N GLY A 182 5.51 15.99 -10.19
CA GLY A 182 5.80 14.79 -9.41
C GLY A 182 4.76 13.67 -9.57
N SER A 183 4.89 12.63 -8.76
CA SER A 183 4.05 11.43 -8.81
C SER A 183 3.04 11.38 -7.66
N GLN A 184 2.17 10.38 -7.64
CA GLN A 184 1.19 10.16 -6.57
C GLN A 184 0.89 8.67 -6.39
N VAL A 185 0.71 8.25 -5.14
CA VAL A 185 0.00 7.02 -4.78
C VAL A 185 -1.25 7.37 -3.96
N TYR A 186 -2.36 6.70 -4.24
CA TYR A 186 -3.63 6.86 -3.52
C TYR A 186 -3.81 5.70 -2.55
N GLY A 187 -4.37 5.95 -1.36
CA GLY A 187 -4.63 4.91 -0.38
C GLY A 187 -6.09 4.83 0.05
N ARG A 188 -6.63 3.63 0.27
CA ARG A 188 -7.89 3.43 1.01
C ARG A 188 -7.80 2.19 1.86
N SER A 189 -8.26 2.27 3.09
CA SER A 189 -8.12 1.18 4.06
C SER A 189 -9.42 0.89 4.80
N GLY A 190 -9.50 -0.32 5.35
CA GLY A 190 -10.65 -0.77 6.11
C GLY A 190 -10.52 -2.22 6.53
N TRP A 191 -11.36 -2.62 7.48
CA TRP A 191 -11.51 -4.03 7.86
C TRP A 191 -12.24 -4.81 6.77
N TYR A 192 -11.79 -6.02 6.51
CA TYR A 192 -12.47 -6.99 5.67
C TYR A 192 -12.18 -8.39 6.21
N GLN A 193 -13.24 -9.11 6.61
CA GLN A 193 -13.15 -10.45 7.23
C GLN A 193 -12.10 -10.52 8.37
N ASP A 194 -12.20 -9.59 9.33
CA ASP A 194 -11.33 -9.49 10.51
C ASP A 194 -9.82 -9.30 10.24
N VAL A 195 -9.46 -8.94 9.00
CA VAL A 195 -8.12 -8.53 8.60
C VAL A 195 -8.15 -7.10 8.07
N TRP A 196 -7.13 -6.31 8.36
CA TRP A 196 -7.06 -4.93 7.90
C TRP A 196 -6.44 -4.85 6.51
N ALA A 197 -7.20 -4.31 5.56
CA ALA A 197 -6.74 -4.08 4.20
C ALA A 197 -6.28 -2.64 4.02
N ILE A 198 -5.14 -2.46 3.35
CA ILE A 198 -4.69 -1.16 2.83
C ILE A 198 -4.46 -1.30 1.33
N MET A 199 -5.35 -0.71 0.54
CA MET A 199 -5.24 -0.65 -0.91
C MET A 199 -4.43 0.59 -1.29
N PHE A 200 -3.34 0.40 -2.03
CA PHE A 200 -2.54 1.45 -2.63
C PHE A 200 -2.70 1.41 -4.15
N CYS A 201 -3.03 2.55 -4.75
CA CYS A 201 -3.41 2.64 -6.16
C CYS A 201 -2.54 3.66 -6.88
N TRP A 202 -2.15 3.33 -8.11
CA TRP A 202 -1.43 4.22 -9.01
C TRP A 202 -2.23 4.42 -10.28
N TYR A 203 -2.13 5.63 -10.81
CA TYR A 203 -2.68 5.99 -12.09
C TYR A 203 -1.54 6.19 -13.09
N PHE A 204 -1.72 5.68 -14.30
CA PHE A 204 -0.81 5.92 -15.41
C PHE A 204 -1.57 6.58 -16.58
N PRO A 205 -0.96 7.54 -17.30
CA PRO A 205 -1.68 8.24 -18.37
C PRO A 205 -2.17 7.33 -19.52
N LYS A 206 -1.51 6.20 -19.75
CA LYS A 206 -1.88 5.17 -20.73
C LYS A 206 -1.29 3.82 -20.31
N ASP A 207 -1.91 2.75 -20.78
CA ASP A 207 -1.36 1.40 -20.86
C ASP A 207 -1.09 1.10 -22.34
N GLU A 208 0.18 0.93 -22.70
CA GLU A 208 0.58 0.70 -24.10
C GLU A 208 1.72 -0.32 -24.14
N PRO A 209 1.46 -1.64 -24.21
CA PRO A 209 2.53 -2.64 -24.32
C PRO A 209 3.31 -2.54 -25.63
N SER A 210 2.69 -2.01 -26.69
CA SER A 210 3.29 -1.76 -28.00
C SER A 210 2.59 -0.61 -28.70
N SER A 211 3.30 0.09 -29.61
CA SER A 211 2.79 1.29 -30.27
C SER A 211 1.41 1.07 -30.90
N GLY A 212 0.40 1.82 -30.45
CA GLY A 212 -0.97 1.75 -30.96
C GLY A 212 -1.85 0.64 -30.36
N ILE A 213 -1.32 -0.16 -29.43
CA ILE A 213 -2.01 -1.28 -28.78
C ILE A 213 -2.09 -1.01 -27.28
N GLY A 214 -3.24 -1.27 -26.66
CA GLY A 214 -3.54 -0.95 -25.26
C GLY A 214 -4.65 0.09 -25.14
N HIS A 215 -4.62 0.91 -24.09
CA HIS A 215 -5.64 1.93 -23.84
C HIS A 215 -5.12 3.21 -23.18
N ARG A 216 -5.89 4.29 -23.37
CA ARG A 216 -5.73 5.52 -22.58
C ARG A 216 -6.15 5.25 -21.14
N HIS A 217 -5.43 5.84 -20.20
CA HIS A 217 -5.55 5.64 -18.76
C HIS A 217 -5.14 4.24 -18.33
N ASP A 218 -4.62 4.14 -17.13
CA ASP A 218 -4.45 2.89 -16.44
C ASP A 218 -4.59 3.10 -14.93
N TRP A 219 -5.13 2.11 -14.24
CA TRP A 219 -5.34 2.11 -12.81
C TRP A 219 -4.98 0.74 -12.27
N GLU A 220 -3.86 0.69 -11.56
CA GLU A 220 -3.39 -0.51 -10.89
C GLU A 220 -3.36 -0.30 -9.37
N HIS A 221 -3.44 -1.40 -8.61
CA HIS A 221 -3.42 -1.33 -7.16
C HIS A 221 -2.85 -2.60 -6.51
N VAL A 222 -2.21 -2.43 -5.37
CA VAL A 222 -1.82 -3.52 -4.48
C VAL A 222 -2.61 -3.41 -3.18
N ILE A 223 -3.06 -4.54 -2.64
CA ILE A 223 -3.62 -4.57 -1.28
C ILE A 223 -2.63 -5.25 -0.36
N VAL A 224 -2.23 -4.54 0.68
CA VAL A 224 -1.45 -5.05 1.80
C VAL A 224 -2.41 -5.43 2.92
N TRP A 225 -2.44 -6.70 3.28
CA TRP A 225 -3.29 -7.24 4.34
C TRP A 225 -2.46 -7.37 5.61
N ILE A 226 -2.85 -6.66 6.66
CA ILE A 226 -2.18 -6.72 7.97
C ILE A 226 -3.14 -7.23 9.05
N ASP A 227 -2.59 -7.77 10.13
CA ASP A 227 -3.38 -8.29 11.26
C ASP A 227 -4.24 -7.22 11.92
N ASN A 228 -3.64 -6.16 12.47
CA ASN A 228 -4.37 -5.09 13.15
C ASN A 228 -3.57 -3.78 13.13
N PRO A 229 -4.09 -2.67 12.56
CA PRO A 229 -3.34 -1.42 12.48
C PRO A 229 -3.12 -0.75 13.85
N ALA A 230 -3.87 -1.15 14.88
CA ALA A 230 -3.86 -0.53 16.21
C ALA A 230 -2.85 -1.16 17.18
N VAL A 231 -2.15 -2.24 16.81
CA VAL A 231 -1.09 -2.82 17.65
C VAL A 231 0.26 -2.17 17.38
N ASP A 232 1.20 -2.26 18.33
CA ASP A 232 2.50 -1.59 18.23
C ASP A 232 3.33 -2.06 17.01
N SER A 233 3.19 -3.34 16.65
CA SER A 233 3.93 -3.96 15.54
C SER A 233 2.99 -4.81 14.68
N PRO A 234 2.16 -4.18 13.83
CA PRO A 234 1.30 -4.91 12.91
C PRO A 234 2.15 -5.72 11.93
N LYS A 235 1.64 -6.86 11.49
CA LYS A 235 2.34 -7.79 10.60
C LYS A 235 1.63 -7.87 9.26
N ILE A 236 2.40 -7.85 8.17
CA ILE A 236 1.88 -8.19 6.84
C ILE A 236 1.56 -9.68 6.82
N LEU A 237 0.29 -9.99 6.57
CA LEU A 237 -0.23 -11.35 6.43
C LEU A 237 -0.25 -11.78 4.96
N ALA A 238 -0.58 -10.85 4.06
CA ALA A 238 -0.63 -11.11 2.62
C ALA A 238 -0.40 -9.84 1.79
N VAL A 239 -0.01 -10.02 0.53
CA VAL A 239 0.08 -8.97 -0.49
C VAL A 239 -0.62 -9.45 -1.74
N THR A 240 -1.50 -8.62 -2.32
CA THR A 240 -2.28 -8.98 -3.50
C THR A 240 -2.21 -7.87 -4.56
N PRO A 241 -1.23 -7.92 -5.48
CA PRO A 241 -1.13 -7.01 -6.62
C PRO A 241 -2.24 -7.28 -7.65
N SER A 242 -2.77 -6.23 -8.28
CA SER A 242 -3.69 -6.34 -9.41
C SER A 242 -2.98 -6.88 -10.64
N ALA A 243 -3.66 -7.75 -11.39
CA ALA A 243 -3.17 -8.24 -12.67
C ALA A 243 -4.35 -8.36 -13.62
N HIS A 244 -4.53 -7.35 -14.47
CA HIS A 244 -5.64 -7.24 -15.40
C HIS A 244 -7.01 -7.35 -14.67
N SER A 245 -7.83 -8.35 -15.03
CA SER A 245 -9.10 -8.65 -14.35
C SER A 245 -8.94 -9.50 -13.07
N GLY A 246 -7.71 -9.76 -12.62
CA GLY A 246 -7.42 -10.68 -11.52
C GLY A 246 -6.49 -10.09 -10.47
N TYR A 247 -5.94 -11.00 -9.66
CA TYR A 247 -4.98 -10.70 -8.61
C TYR A 247 -3.95 -11.82 -8.53
N HIS A 248 -2.69 -11.44 -8.40
CA HIS A 248 -1.72 -12.34 -7.78
C HIS A 248 -1.93 -12.30 -6.27
N LYS A 249 -1.77 -13.44 -5.59
CA LYS A 249 -2.09 -13.58 -4.16
C LYS A 249 -0.94 -14.26 -3.44
N TYR A 250 -0.33 -13.55 -2.49
CA TYR A 250 0.80 -14.06 -1.72
C TYR A 250 0.48 -14.02 -0.23
N ALA A 251 0.22 -15.19 0.36
CA ALA A 251 -0.13 -15.36 1.77
C ALA A 251 0.60 -16.59 2.37
N PRO A 252 1.71 -16.42 3.12
CA PRO A 252 2.42 -15.15 3.36
C PRO A 252 3.19 -14.66 2.12
N PRO A 253 3.56 -13.37 2.05
CA PRO A 253 4.44 -12.88 1.00
C PRO A 253 5.85 -13.45 1.11
N ASN A 254 6.57 -13.53 -0.02
CA ASN A 254 7.98 -13.88 -0.01
C ASN A 254 8.78 -12.79 0.74
N PRO A 255 9.58 -13.12 1.77
CA PRO A 255 10.36 -12.13 2.50
C PRO A 255 11.29 -11.28 1.61
N ALA A 256 11.77 -11.83 0.49
CA ALA A 256 12.62 -11.09 -0.44
C ALA A 256 11.89 -9.97 -1.19
N THR A 257 10.55 -9.96 -1.19
CA THR A 257 9.71 -8.92 -1.79
C THR A 257 9.22 -7.89 -0.76
N ILE A 258 9.73 -7.95 0.47
CA ILE A 258 9.44 -7.01 1.56
C ILE A 258 10.74 -6.32 1.99
N ASP A 259 10.71 -4.99 2.07
CA ASP A 259 11.78 -4.14 2.60
C ASP A 259 11.29 -3.42 3.86
N GLY A 260 11.69 -3.93 5.03
CA GLY A 260 11.14 -3.51 6.32
C GLY A 260 9.64 -3.77 6.41
N ASN A 261 8.83 -2.72 6.32
CA ASN A 261 7.36 -2.79 6.28
C ASN A 261 6.78 -2.49 4.87
N SER A 262 7.64 -2.27 3.88
CA SER A 262 7.21 -1.88 2.53
C SER A 262 7.22 -3.10 1.62
N THR A 263 6.09 -3.41 0.99
CA THR A 263 6.11 -4.40 -0.10
C THR A 263 6.69 -3.77 -1.37
N LYS A 264 7.47 -4.54 -2.13
CA LYS A 264 8.04 -4.14 -3.41
C LYS A 264 7.20 -4.72 -4.54
N VAL A 265 6.68 -3.84 -5.39
CA VAL A 265 5.76 -4.18 -6.47
C VAL A 265 6.33 -3.66 -7.79
N ALA A 266 6.34 -4.49 -8.82
CA ALA A 266 6.70 -4.10 -10.17
C ALA A 266 5.45 -3.76 -10.99
N TYR A 267 5.52 -2.70 -11.79
CA TYR A 267 4.61 -2.43 -12.89
C TYR A 267 5.29 -2.82 -14.19
N GLU A 268 4.72 -3.79 -14.89
CA GLU A 268 5.32 -4.35 -16.09
C GLU A 268 4.28 -4.84 -17.09
N SER A 269 4.64 -4.76 -18.36
CA SER A 269 4.00 -5.50 -19.44
C SER A 269 4.98 -6.51 -20.04
N LYS A 270 4.46 -7.72 -20.31
CA LYS A 270 5.14 -8.78 -21.06
C LYS A 270 4.28 -9.08 -22.28
N TRP A 271 4.78 -8.70 -23.46
CA TRP A 271 4.07 -8.90 -24.73
C TRP A 271 3.58 -10.36 -24.86
N PRO A 272 2.30 -10.60 -25.22
CA PRO A 272 1.32 -9.63 -25.75
C PRO A 272 0.37 -9.00 -24.71
N MET A 273 0.64 -9.14 -23.42
CA MET A 273 -0.25 -8.61 -22.38
C MET A 273 -0.01 -7.12 -22.13
N ASP A 274 -1.09 -6.41 -21.80
CA ASP A 274 -1.08 -5.06 -21.22
C ASP A 274 -0.32 -5.06 -19.87
N HIS A 275 -0.24 -3.92 -19.18
CA HIS A 275 0.49 -3.87 -17.92
C HIS A 275 -0.31 -4.54 -16.77
N ALA A 276 0.44 -4.94 -15.75
CA ALA A 276 -0.07 -5.48 -14.50
C ALA A 276 0.92 -5.17 -13.38
N LEU A 277 0.48 -5.37 -12.14
CA LEU A 277 1.37 -5.40 -10.99
C LEU A 277 1.75 -6.84 -10.62
N ASP A 278 2.98 -6.99 -10.13
CA ASP A 278 3.42 -8.20 -9.46
C ASP A 278 4.37 -7.91 -8.28
N SER A 279 4.52 -8.84 -7.35
CA SER A 279 5.56 -8.73 -6.32
C SER A 279 6.95 -8.90 -6.95
N THR A 280 7.91 -8.07 -6.54
CA THR A 280 9.28 -8.12 -7.07
C THR A 280 10.33 -8.11 -5.97
N THR A 281 11.53 -8.61 -6.29
CA THR A 281 12.72 -8.46 -5.45
C THR A 281 13.43 -7.12 -5.68
N ASP A 282 13.12 -6.43 -6.77
CA ASP A 282 13.76 -5.17 -7.12
C ASP A 282 13.21 -4.01 -6.29
N GLY A 283 14.11 -3.10 -5.90
CA GLY A 283 13.71 -1.86 -5.22
C GLY A 283 12.94 -0.94 -6.16
N GLY A 284 12.06 -0.12 -5.59
CA GLY A 284 11.27 0.84 -6.31
C GLY A 284 11.19 2.19 -5.61
N ASP A 285 10.53 3.14 -6.24
CA ASP A 285 10.35 4.48 -5.69
C ASP A 285 9.13 4.53 -4.76
N PHE A 286 9.19 5.45 -3.80
CA PHE A 286 8.01 5.89 -3.05
C PHE A 286 7.42 7.14 -3.69
N GLN A 287 6.09 7.22 -3.70
CA GLN A 287 5.35 8.42 -4.12
C GLN A 287 4.68 9.05 -2.91
N ASP A 288 4.31 10.33 -3.02
CA ASP A 288 3.50 10.99 -2.00
C ASP A 288 2.15 10.28 -1.89
N LEU A 289 1.77 9.91 -0.67
CA LEU A 289 0.54 9.21 -0.37
C LEU A 289 -0.57 10.19 -0.02
N ILE A 290 -1.73 10.02 -0.65
CA ILE A 290 -2.97 10.66 -0.20
C ILE A 290 -4.04 9.59 0.07
N MET A 291 -4.55 9.55 1.29
CA MET A 291 -5.63 8.61 1.65
C MET A 291 -6.98 9.13 1.13
N TRP A 292 -7.91 8.22 0.82
CA TRP A 292 -9.25 8.53 0.31
C TRP A 292 -9.98 9.54 1.20
N ASP A 293 -9.87 9.39 2.52
CA ASP A 293 -10.52 10.27 3.49
C ASP A 293 -9.83 11.65 3.60
N GLN A 294 -8.59 11.76 3.12
CA GLN A 294 -7.81 13.00 3.08
C GLN A 294 -7.98 13.79 1.76
N LEU A 295 -8.55 13.17 0.72
CA LEU A 295 -8.88 13.86 -0.52
C LEU A 295 -9.91 14.97 -0.28
N SER A 296 -9.84 16.02 -1.10
CA SER A 296 -10.91 17.02 -1.15
C SER A 296 -12.23 16.36 -1.55
N GLU A 297 -13.35 16.97 -1.17
CA GLU A 297 -14.67 16.49 -1.57
C GLU A 297 -14.80 16.44 -3.10
N ASN A 298 -14.29 17.46 -3.81
CA ASN A 298 -14.31 17.50 -5.27
C ASN A 298 -13.49 16.35 -5.88
N ALA A 299 -12.32 16.03 -5.34
CA ALA A 299 -11.51 14.92 -5.82
C ALA A 299 -12.20 13.57 -5.62
N ARG A 300 -12.82 13.33 -4.45
CA ARG A 300 -13.63 12.11 -4.24
C ARG A 300 -14.80 12.02 -5.20
N ARG A 301 -15.53 13.13 -5.40
CA ARG A 301 -16.65 13.20 -6.36
C ARG A 301 -16.19 12.90 -7.79
N ALA A 302 -15.06 13.46 -8.20
CA ALA A 302 -14.46 13.18 -9.50
C ALA A 302 -14.11 11.70 -9.67
N LEU A 303 -13.38 11.11 -8.72
CA LEU A 303 -12.96 9.71 -8.76
C LEU A 303 -14.11 8.70 -8.66
N ASN A 304 -15.25 9.11 -8.12
CA ASN A 304 -16.49 8.34 -8.14
C ASN A 304 -17.26 8.46 -9.48
N SER A 305 -17.10 9.58 -10.20
CA SER A 305 -17.99 9.93 -11.32
C SER A 305 -17.34 9.79 -12.70
N VAL A 306 -16.03 9.99 -12.81
CA VAL A 306 -15.32 10.02 -14.09
C VAL A 306 -15.12 8.61 -14.63
N ASN A 307 -15.42 8.44 -15.93
CA ASN A 307 -15.14 7.22 -16.67
C ASN A 307 -13.73 7.31 -17.29
N PHE A 308 -12.81 6.45 -16.82
CA PHE A 308 -11.43 6.34 -17.32
C PHE A 308 -11.30 5.32 -18.47
N GLY A 309 -12.37 5.09 -19.23
CA GLY A 309 -12.37 4.18 -20.38
C GLY A 309 -12.25 2.73 -19.94
N SER A 310 -11.15 2.08 -20.34
CA SER A 310 -10.86 0.69 -19.97
C SER A 310 -10.35 0.56 -18.53
N ALA A 311 -9.79 1.64 -17.97
CA ALA A 311 -9.31 1.67 -16.61
C ALA A 311 -10.44 2.00 -15.63
N ASN A 312 -10.37 1.44 -14.41
CA ASN A 312 -11.38 1.65 -13.38
C ASN A 312 -10.73 2.08 -12.07
N THR A 313 -11.18 3.20 -11.49
CA THR A 313 -10.67 3.69 -10.20
C THR A 313 -10.96 2.66 -9.09
N PRO A 314 -9.93 2.00 -8.53
CA PRO A 314 -10.12 0.78 -7.75
C PRO A 314 -10.60 1.05 -6.32
N MET A 315 -10.23 2.20 -5.77
CA MET A 315 -10.53 2.60 -4.39
C MET A 315 -11.76 3.51 -4.27
N ASN A 316 -12.50 3.73 -5.35
CA ASN A 316 -13.72 4.54 -5.28
C ASN A 316 -14.84 3.81 -4.50
N ASP A 317 -15.93 4.51 -4.18
CA ASP A 317 -16.97 3.98 -3.27
C ASP A 317 -17.66 2.73 -3.79
N GLY A 318 -17.85 2.63 -5.11
CA GLY A 318 -18.46 1.46 -5.74
C GLY A 318 -17.53 0.25 -5.84
N ASN A 319 -16.22 0.47 -5.94
CA ASN A 319 -15.27 -0.58 -6.28
C ASN A 319 -14.48 -1.13 -5.08
N PHE A 320 -14.28 -0.33 -4.03
CA PHE A 320 -13.36 -0.68 -2.94
C PHE A 320 -13.69 -2.03 -2.30
N GLN A 321 -14.91 -2.20 -1.76
CA GLN A 321 -15.33 -3.44 -1.09
C GLN A 321 -15.40 -4.64 -2.04
N PRO A 322 -16.01 -4.56 -3.24
CA PRO A 322 -15.97 -5.66 -4.21
C PRO A 322 -14.55 -6.08 -4.61
N LYS A 323 -13.61 -5.13 -4.73
CA LYS A 323 -12.21 -5.44 -5.04
C LYS A 323 -11.51 -6.14 -3.88
N LEU A 324 -11.75 -5.74 -2.62
CA LEU A 324 -11.26 -6.49 -1.45
C LEU A 324 -11.73 -7.94 -1.48
N GLY A 325 -13.01 -8.18 -1.79
CA GLY A 325 -13.53 -9.55 -1.85
C GLY A 325 -12.92 -10.41 -2.95
N ARG A 326 -12.66 -9.86 -4.13
CA ARG A 326 -11.96 -10.58 -5.22
C ARG A 326 -10.49 -10.84 -4.88
N ALA A 327 -9.86 -9.89 -4.21
CA ALA A 327 -8.45 -9.96 -3.84
C ALA A 327 -8.18 -10.85 -2.63
N TRP A 328 -9.19 -11.13 -1.79
CA TRP A 328 -9.06 -11.91 -0.56
C TRP A 328 -8.17 -13.16 -0.74
N PRO A 329 -7.04 -13.27 -0.02
CA PRO A 329 -6.04 -14.30 -0.26
C PRO A 329 -6.12 -15.51 0.69
N PHE A 330 -7.12 -15.55 1.58
CA PHE A 330 -7.30 -16.59 2.58
C PHE A 330 -8.52 -17.48 2.30
#